data_AF-A0A7X6YGE5-F1
#
_entry.id   AF-A0A7X6YGE5-F1
#
_cell.length_a   1.000
_cell.length_b   1.000
_cell.length_c   1.000
_cell.angle_alpha   90.00
_cell.angle_beta   90.00
_cell.angle_gamma   90.00
#
_symmetry.space_group_name_H-M   'P 1'
#
loop_
_entity.id
_entity.type
_entity.pdbx_description
1 polymer ?
#
loop_
_entity_poly.entity_id
_entity_poly.type
_entity_poly.pdbx_seq_one_letter_code
_entity_poly.pdbx_strand_id
1 'polypeptide(L)'
;MKLTSMRSVLTAGLLACVTVTSSLAGGIADHVFDYAENYKYFNEVAQKVVNDSYKAYFIFDEDLDFVGSVNYWIEGTKKYYRPEFGFGPVGIESPLLLDDPGGPYAITVLNETGKQVMFSGSLFWDLNGFGTARWSGDQLAALNVAGMTCEPFEFNGTFRLKFNKSVTRKAVENERSGLEQVIIELEKKGYEPQFAELF
;
A
#
# COMPACT_ATOMS: atom_id res chain seq x y z
N MET A 1 -20.68 -27.89 35.60
CA MET A 1 -19.52 -26.99 35.40
C MET A 1 -19.38 -26.71 33.91
N LYS A 2 -19.54 -25.45 33.50
CA LYS A 2 -19.53 -24.98 32.09
C LYS A 2 -18.09 -24.71 31.65
N LEU A 3 -17.61 -25.42 30.63
CA LEU A 3 -16.26 -25.33 30.06
C LEU A 3 -16.30 -24.74 28.65
N THR A 4 -17.16 -23.76 28.41
CA THR A 4 -17.40 -23.15 27.08
C THR A 4 -17.08 -21.66 26.99
N SER A 5 -16.57 -21.02 28.05
CA SER A 5 -16.40 -19.55 28.07
C SER A 5 -14.96 -19.04 27.85
N MET A 6 -13.95 -19.91 27.73
CA MET A 6 -12.54 -19.47 27.68
C MET A 6 -11.92 -19.40 26.28
N ARG A 7 -12.56 -19.95 25.24
CA ARG A 7 -12.03 -19.85 23.87
C ARG A 7 -12.38 -18.54 23.15
N SER A 8 -13.44 -17.84 23.58
CA SER A 8 -13.89 -16.60 22.94
C SER A 8 -13.08 -15.36 23.35
N VAL A 9 -12.33 -15.44 24.45
CA VAL A 9 -11.55 -14.31 24.97
C VAL A 9 -10.12 -14.29 24.40
N LEU A 10 -9.61 -15.44 23.95
CA LEU A 10 -8.25 -15.56 23.39
C LEU A 10 -8.16 -15.07 21.93
N THR A 11 -9.24 -15.11 21.15
CA THR A 11 -9.26 -14.54 19.79
C THR A 11 -9.47 -13.03 19.76
N ALA A 12 -10.01 -12.43 20.83
CA ALA A 12 -10.08 -10.97 20.97
C ALA A 12 -8.76 -10.37 21.49
N GLY A 13 -7.93 -11.17 22.16
CA GLY A 13 -6.67 -10.72 22.78
C GLY A 13 -5.48 -10.58 21.82
N LEU A 14 -5.48 -11.26 20.65
CA LEU A 14 -4.40 -11.11 19.67
C LEU A 14 -4.56 -9.87 18.77
N LEU A 15 -5.76 -9.29 18.69
CA LEU A 15 -6.01 -8.02 17.99
C LEU A 15 -5.58 -6.80 18.81
N ALA A 16 -5.29 -6.96 20.10
CA ALA A 16 -4.98 -5.86 21.03
C ALA A 16 -3.47 -5.69 21.32
N CYS A 17 -2.60 -6.55 20.77
CA CYS A 17 -1.15 -6.46 20.97
C CYS A 17 -0.38 -5.94 19.75
N VAL A 18 -1.06 -5.53 18.69
CA VAL A 18 -0.53 -4.50 17.78
C VAL A 18 -0.95 -3.15 18.35
N THR A 19 -0.51 -2.86 19.57
CA THR A 19 -0.40 -1.47 20.01
C THR A 19 0.62 -0.85 19.07
N VAL A 20 0.11 -0.16 18.05
CA VAL A 20 0.82 0.86 17.28
C VAL A 20 1.23 1.94 18.28
N THR A 21 2.30 1.69 19.02
CA THR A 21 3.05 2.72 19.72
C THR A 21 3.97 3.37 18.70
N SER A 22 3.38 4.16 17.82
CA SER A 22 4.10 5.20 17.07
C SER A 22 3.17 6.39 16.89
N SER A 23 3.31 7.33 17.82
CA SER A 23 2.89 8.74 17.70
C SER A 23 1.41 9.11 17.88
N LEU A 24 0.84 8.80 19.06
CA LEU A 24 -0.04 9.78 19.72
C LEU A 24 0.81 10.98 20.19
N ALA A 25 1.22 11.81 19.24
CA ALA A 25 1.79 13.13 19.42
C ALA A 25 1.72 13.90 18.09
N GLY A 26 0.51 14.27 17.65
CA GLY A 26 0.31 15.30 16.62
C GLY A 26 0.97 15.10 15.25
N GLY A 27 1.25 13.87 14.82
CA GLY A 27 1.72 13.57 13.47
C GLY A 27 0.56 13.49 12.48
N ILE A 28 0.71 14.10 11.30
CA ILE A 28 -0.33 14.13 10.26
C ILE A 28 -0.62 12.69 9.80
N ALA A 29 -1.90 12.35 9.63
CA ALA A 29 -2.24 11.01 9.12
C ALA A 29 -1.63 10.78 7.74
N ASP A 30 -1.05 9.59 7.53
CA ASP A 30 -0.41 9.18 6.29
C ASP A 30 -1.29 9.45 5.06
N HIS A 31 -0.66 9.86 3.96
CA HIS A 31 -1.26 10.01 2.65
C HIS A 31 -1.57 8.65 2.03
N VAL A 32 -2.85 8.44 1.70
CA VAL A 32 -3.32 7.20 1.06
C VAL A 32 -3.50 7.42 -0.44
N PHE A 33 -3.02 6.47 -1.25
CA PHE A 33 -3.12 6.49 -2.70
C PHE A 33 -3.77 5.20 -3.22
N ASP A 34 -4.71 5.34 -4.15
CA ASP A 34 -5.24 4.23 -4.92
C ASP A 34 -4.22 3.84 -6.01
N TYR A 35 -3.72 2.61 -5.95
CA TYR A 35 -2.88 2.00 -6.98
C TYR A 35 -3.70 0.97 -7.76
N ALA A 36 -3.66 1.06 -9.09
CA ALA A 36 -4.27 0.10 -9.97
C ALA A 36 -3.37 -0.17 -11.16
N GLU A 37 -3.10 -1.44 -11.41
CA GLU A 37 -2.25 -1.93 -12.48
C GLU A 37 -3.00 -2.95 -13.32
N ASN A 38 -2.77 -2.92 -14.63
CA ASN A 38 -3.18 -3.97 -15.56
C ASN A 38 -1.92 -4.41 -16.30
N TYR A 39 -1.67 -5.71 -16.27
CA TYR A 39 -0.44 -6.28 -16.84
C TYR A 39 -0.73 -7.58 -17.57
N LYS A 40 0.25 -7.99 -18.37
CA LYS A 40 0.29 -9.28 -19.05
C LYS A 40 1.49 -10.05 -18.57
N TYR A 41 1.31 -11.36 -18.41
CA TYR A 41 2.40 -12.29 -18.08
C TYR A 41 2.24 -13.59 -18.86
N PHE A 42 3.32 -14.35 -18.99
CA PHE A 42 3.26 -15.70 -19.56
C PHE A 42 2.92 -16.71 -18.46
N ASN A 43 1.74 -17.34 -18.54
CA ASN A 43 1.36 -18.39 -17.62
C ASN A 43 1.95 -19.72 -18.10
N GLU A 44 2.98 -20.22 -17.40
CA GLU A 44 3.69 -21.45 -17.78
C GLU A 44 2.78 -22.69 -17.76
N VAL A 45 1.85 -22.79 -16.80
CA VAL A 45 0.94 -23.95 -16.71
C VAL A 45 -0.02 -23.99 -17.89
N ALA A 46 -0.54 -22.84 -18.29
CA ALA A 46 -1.48 -22.71 -19.39
C ALA A 46 -0.79 -22.49 -20.76
N GLN A 47 0.54 -22.36 -20.79
CA GLN A 47 1.37 -22.09 -21.97
C GLN A 47 0.83 -20.94 -22.84
N LYS A 48 0.40 -19.84 -22.20
CA LYS A 48 -0.17 -18.69 -22.90
C LYS A 48 0.07 -17.39 -22.17
N VAL A 49 0.04 -16.29 -22.92
CA VAL A 49 -0.02 -14.93 -22.34
C VAL A 49 -1.42 -14.68 -21.80
N VAL A 50 -1.51 -14.21 -20.56
CA VAL A 50 -2.75 -13.86 -19.88
C VAL A 50 -2.73 -12.39 -19.46
N ASN A 51 -3.92 -11.80 -19.30
CA ASN A 51 -4.07 -10.46 -18.73
C ASN A 51 -4.50 -10.61 -17.28
N ASP A 52 -3.98 -9.76 -16.42
CA ASP A 52 -4.37 -9.69 -15.02
C ASP A 52 -4.35 -8.25 -14.52
N SER A 53 -4.82 -8.06 -13.29
CA SER A 53 -4.85 -6.76 -12.64
C SER A 53 -4.44 -6.86 -11.19
N TYR A 54 -3.69 -5.87 -10.73
CA TYR A 54 -3.30 -5.72 -9.34
C TYR A 54 -3.85 -4.41 -8.79
N LYS A 55 -4.34 -4.45 -7.55
CA LYS A 55 -4.93 -3.29 -6.88
C LYS A 55 -4.41 -3.23 -5.45
N ALA A 56 -4.00 -2.03 -5.06
CA ALA A 56 -3.49 -1.76 -3.74
C ALA A 56 -3.88 -0.36 -3.29
N TYR A 57 -3.88 -0.15 -1.97
CA TYR A 57 -3.70 1.18 -1.41
C TYR A 57 -2.22 1.33 -1.05
N PHE A 58 -1.55 2.37 -1.52
CA PHE A 58 -0.21 2.73 -1.05
C PHE A 58 -0.31 3.83 -0.01
N ILE A 59 0.52 3.73 1.02
CA ILE A 59 0.53 4.62 2.17
C ILE A 59 1.92 5.27 2.20
N PHE A 60 1.92 6.59 2.16
CA PHE A 60 3.11 7.42 2.31
C PHE A 60 2.91 8.37 3.47
N ASP A 61 3.98 8.74 4.17
CA ASP A 61 3.88 9.76 5.21
C ASP A 61 3.69 11.17 4.62
N GLU A 62 3.80 12.18 5.49
CA GLU A 62 3.64 13.60 5.12
C GLU A 62 4.74 14.10 4.16
N ASP A 63 5.92 13.50 4.19
CA ASP A 63 7.06 13.83 3.34
C ASP A 63 7.06 13.04 2.02
N LEU A 64 6.04 12.20 1.82
CA LEU A 64 5.90 11.27 0.70
C LEU A 64 6.91 10.13 0.71
N ASP A 65 7.37 9.71 1.89
CA ASP A 65 8.15 8.50 2.07
C ASP A 65 7.24 7.28 2.24
N PHE A 66 7.62 6.16 1.62
CA PHE A 66 6.77 4.96 1.58
C PHE A 66 6.70 4.27 2.94
N VAL A 67 5.49 4.09 3.46
CA VAL A 67 5.23 3.43 4.75
C VAL A 67 4.79 1.98 4.54
N GLY A 68 3.93 1.73 3.55
CA GLY A 68 3.40 0.40 3.29
C GLY A 68 2.27 0.38 2.27
N SER A 69 1.65 -0.78 2.12
CA SER A 69 0.55 -1.00 1.20
C SER A 69 -0.51 -1.95 1.76
N VAL A 70 -1.71 -1.93 1.16
CA VAL A 70 -2.75 -2.93 1.38
C VAL A 70 -3.24 -3.42 0.04
N ASN A 71 -2.90 -4.66 -0.29
CA ASN A 71 -3.34 -5.32 -1.51
C ASN A 71 -4.73 -5.87 -1.31
N TYR A 72 -5.57 -5.81 -2.34
CA TYR A 72 -6.92 -6.34 -2.25
C TYR A 72 -7.41 -6.89 -3.59
N TRP A 73 -8.14 -8.00 -3.53
CA TRP A 73 -8.61 -8.70 -4.72
C TRP A 73 -9.92 -9.45 -4.45
N ILE A 74 -10.48 -10.01 -5.52
CA ILE A 74 -11.71 -10.81 -5.48
C ILE A 74 -11.39 -12.16 -6.11
N GLU A 75 -11.70 -13.23 -5.40
CA GLU A 75 -11.55 -14.60 -5.88
C GLU A 75 -12.92 -15.29 -5.83
N GLY A 76 -13.50 -15.54 -7.01
CA GLY A 76 -14.89 -15.97 -7.12
C GLY A 76 -15.85 -14.95 -6.50
N THR A 77 -16.57 -15.35 -5.45
CA THR A 77 -17.48 -14.47 -4.69
C THR A 77 -16.85 -13.86 -3.44
N LYS A 78 -15.63 -14.27 -3.08
CA LYS A 78 -14.94 -13.85 -1.86
C LYS A 78 -14.04 -12.65 -2.14
N LYS A 79 -13.88 -11.80 -1.14
CA LYS A 79 -13.11 -10.54 -1.22
C LYS A 79 -12.02 -10.59 -0.16
N TYR A 80 -10.79 -10.33 -0.56
CA TYR A 80 -9.63 -10.49 0.30
C TYR A 80 -8.76 -9.25 0.31
N TYR A 81 -8.15 -8.97 1.46
CA TYR A 81 -7.09 -7.99 1.58
C TYR A 81 -5.88 -8.53 2.33
N ARG A 82 -4.70 -7.99 2.03
CA ARG A 82 -3.45 -8.30 2.70
C ARG A 82 -2.65 -7.01 2.90
N PRO A 83 -2.44 -6.58 4.15
CA PRO A 83 -1.47 -5.52 4.45
C PRO A 83 -0.05 -6.01 4.15
N GLU A 84 0.74 -5.15 3.53
CA GLU A 84 2.16 -5.35 3.27
C GLU A 84 2.90 -4.14 3.81
N PHE A 85 3.83 -4.38 4.72
CA PHE A 85 4.59 -3.31 5.34
C PHE A 85 5.95 -3.20 4.66
N GLY A 86 6.46 -1.97 4.55
CA GLY A 86 7.85 -1.76 4.19
C GLY A 86 8.78 -2.55 5.10
N PHE A 87 9.86 -3.07 4.53
CA PHE A 87 10.91 -3.75 5.27
C PHE A 87 11.46 -2.88 6.41
N GLY A 88 11.33 -3.36 7.66
CA GLY A 88 12.24 -3.05 8.79
C GLY A 88 11.56 -2.90 10.17
N PRO A 89 12.10 -3.43 11.30
CA PRO A 89 13.22 -4.37 11.49
C PRO A 89 12.83 -5.67 12.24
N VAL A 90 13.19 -6.85 11.71
CA VAL A 90 13.61 -7.99 12.56
C VAL A 90 14.77 -8.73 11.87
N GLY A 91 16.01 -8.33 12.20
CA GLY A 91 17.11 -9.29 12.31
C GLY A 91 17.84 -9.80 11.05
N ILE A 92 17.71 -9.17 9.88
CA ILE A 92 18.69 -9.38 8.80
C ILE A 92 19.25 -8.03 8.38
N GLU A 93 20.33 -7.63 9.05
CA GLU A 93 21.26 -6.64 8.52
C GLU A 93 21.86 -7.23 7.24
N SER A 94 21.29 -6.90 6.08
CA SER A 94 21.97 -7.10 4.81
C SER A 94 22.78 -5.84 4.54
N PRO A 95 24.12 -5.89 4.58
CA PRO A 95 24.97 -4.74 4.30
C PRO A 95 24.87 -4.21 2.85
N LEU A 96 24.02 -4.82 2.01
CA LEU A 96 23.77 -4.40 0.63
C LEU A 96 22.64 -3.38 0.47
N LEU A 97 21.89 -3.05 1.53
CA LEU A 97 20.70 -2.18 1.46
C LEU A 97 20.87 -0.81 2.12
N LEU A 98 22.02 -0.52 2.73
CA LEU A 98 22.27 0.72 3.47
C LEU A 98 22.79 1.88 2.61
N ASP A 99 23.02 1.66 1.31
CA ASP A 99 23.50 2.69 0.36
C ASP A 99 22.46 3.12 -0.69
N ASP A 100 21.19 2.67 -0.61
CA ASP A 100 20.14 3.07 -1.56
C ASP A 100 19.06 3.95 -0.85
N PRO A 101 19.06 5.28 -1.05
CA PRO A 101 18.33 6.23 -0.20
C PRO A 101 16.81 6.32 -0.48
N GLY A 102 16.17 5.27 -0.98
CA GLY A 102 14.73 5.26 -1.27
C GLY A 102 14.13 3.89 -1.00
N GLY A 103 13.00 3.84 -0.29
CA GLY A 103 12.22 2.60 -0.11
C GLY A 103 11.82 1.96 -1.46
N PRO A 104 11.11 0.82 -1.44
CA PRO A 104 10.74 0.10 -2.67
C PRO A 104 9.86 0.92 -3.62
N TYR A 105 9.27 2.01 -3.15
CA TYR A 105 8.49 2.97 -3.92
C TYR A 105 8.81 4.40 -3.51
N ALA A 106 8.83 5.33 -4.46
CA ALA A 106 9.14 6.73 -4.22
C ALA A 106 8.24 7.64 -5.06
N ILE A 107 7.80 8.75 -4.46
CA ILE A 107 7.16 9.87 -5.15
C ILE A 107 8.13 11.05 -5.14
N THR A 108 8.59 11.48 -6.32
CA THR A 108 9.54 12.58 -6.44
C THR A 108 8.88 13.79 -7.08
N VAL A 109 8.99 14.96 -6.45
CA VAL A 109 8.59 16.24 -7.04
C VAL A 109 9.68 16.70 -8.02
N LEU A 110 9.32 16.90 -9.28
CA LEU A 110 10.28 17.12 -10.37
C LEU A 110 10.56 18.58 -10.69
N ASN A 111 9.77 19.51 -10.15
CA ASN A 111 9.90 20.91 -10.47
C ASN A 111 9.66 21.82 -9.27
N GLU A 112 10.23 23.02 -9.33
CA GLU A 112 10.15 24.03 -8.26
C GLU A 112 8.69 24.44 -7.96
N THR A 113 7.79 24.32 -8.94
CA THR A 113 6.36 24.63 -8.73
C THR A 113 5.60 23.56 -7.95
N GLY A 114 6.21 22.39 -7.69
CA GLY A 114 5.56 21.27 -7.03
C GLY A 114 4.47 20.56 -7.85
N LYS A 115 4.32 20.90 -9.14
CA LYS A 115 3.19 20.46 -9.96
C LYS A 115 3.46 19.19 -10.75
N GLN A 116 4.72 18.88 -11.03
CA GLN A 116 5.13 17.69 -11.78
C GLN A 116 5.71 16.69 -10.80
N VAL A 117 5.25 15.44 -10.87
CA VAL A 117 5.70 14.37 -9.99
C VAL A 117 6.05 13.12 -10.79
N MET A 118 6.99 12.36 -10.28
CA MET A 118 7.31 11.01 -10.71
C MET A 118 6.90 10.02 -9.63
N PHE A 119 6.42 8.86 -10.04
CA PHE A 119 6.32 7.69 -9.19
C PHE A 119 7.23 6.60 -9.74
N SER A 120 8.06 6.00 -8.88
CA SER A 120 8.98 4.93 -9.25
C SER A 120 9.04 3.86 -8.17
N GLY A 121 9.37 2.62 -8.54
CA GLY A 121 9.66 1.54 -7.60
C GLY A 121 11.09 1.00 -7.76
N SER A 122 11.83 0.85 -6.66
CA SER A 122 13.28 0.59 -6.66
C SER A 122 13.66 -0.88 -6.74
N LEU A 123 12.73 -1.83 -6.64
CA LEU A 123 13.16 -3.22 -6.76
C LEU A 123 13.81 -3.50 -8.12
N PHE A 124 13.46 -2.82 -9.22
CA PHE A 124 14.15 -2.99 -10.52
C PHE A 124 14.00 -1.88 -11.57
N TRP A 125 13.64 -0.62 -11.30
CA TRP A 125 13.29 0.34 -12.40
C TRP A 125 12.12 -0.14 -13.30
N ASP A 126 11.52 -1.27 -12.96
CA ASP A 126 10.44 -1.96 -13.67
C ASP A 126 9.08 -1.28 -13.46
N LEU A 127 9.04 -0.17 -12.71
CA LEU A 127 7.87 0.66 -12.55
C LEU A 127 8.26 2.13 -12.59
N ASN A 128 7.73 2.85 -13.57
CA ASN A 128 7.93 4.30 -13.68
C ASN A 128 6.70 5.00 -14.28
N GLY A 129 6.33 6.14 -13.71
CA GLY A 129 5.25 6.98 -14.21
C GLY A 129 5.42 8.44 -13.87
N PHE A 130 4.77 9.28 -14.66
CA PHE A 130 4.77 10.73 -14.50
C PHE A 130 3.35 11.25 -14.30
N GLY A 131 3.24 12.37 -13.62
CA GLY A 131 1.96 12.89 -13.23
C GLY A 131 1.97 14.31 -12.72
N THR A 132 0.84 14.69 -12.13
CA THR A 132 0.67 16.02 -11.56
C THR A 132 0.21 15.97 -10.11
N ALA A 133 0.71 16.90 -9.32
CA ALA A 133 0.25 17.18 -7.97
C ALA A 133 -0.41 18.56 -7.89
N ARG A 134 -1.32 18.70 -6.93
CA ARG A 134 -1.95 19.97 -6.54
C ARG A 134 -1.93 20.07 -5.03
N TRP A 135 -1.56 21.24 -4.54
CA TRP A 135 -1.38 21.56 -3.13
C TRP A 135 -2.39 22.62 -2.70
N SER A 136 -2.80 22.58 -1.44
CA SER A 136 -3.68 23.55 -0.80
C SER A 136 -2.98 24.08 0.45
N GLY A 137 -2.17 25.14 0.29
CA GLY A 137 -1.12 25.45 1.26
C GLY A 137 -0.09 24.33 1.23
N ASP A 138 0.32 23.86 2.41
CA ASP A 138 1.31 22.79 2.56
C ASP A 138 0.71 21.38 2.45
N GLN A 139 -0.61 21.26 2.29
CA GLN A 139 -1.29 19.96 2.22
C GLN A 139 -1.49 19.47 0.78
N LEU A 140 -1.20 18.19 0.54
CA LEU A 140 -1.50 17.54 -0.72
C LEU A 140 -3.04 17.48 -0.94
N ALA A 141 -3.51 18.13 -2.00
CA ALA A 141 -4.93 18.18 -2.33
C ALA A 141 -5.33 17.16 -3.41
N ALA A 142 -4.41 16.86 -4.33
CA ALA A 142 -4.57 15.84 -5.37
C ALA A 142 -3.21 15.43 -5.93
N LEU A 143 -3.07 14.16 -6.31
CA LEU A 143 -1.97 13.64 -7.10
C LEU A 143 -2.52 12.59 -8.06
N ASN A 144 -2.09 12.61 -9.31
CA ASN A 144 -2.40 11.57 -10.29
C ASN A 144 -1.17 11.30 -11.12
N VAL A 145 -0.72 10.04 -11.11
CA VAL A 145 0.39 9.53 -11.91
C VAL A 145 -0.12 8.37 -12.77
N ALA A 146 0.37 8.30 -13.99
CA ALA A 146 0.20 7.14 -14.86
C ALA A 146 1.57 6.72 -15.39
N GLY A 147 1.76 5.41 -15.55
CA GLY A 147 3.04 4.88 -15.96
C GLY A 147 2.95 3.46 -16.48
N MET A 148 4.12 2.88 -16.66
CA MET A 148 4.32 1.53 -17.16
C MET A 148 4.95 0.68 -16.08
N THR A 149 4.56 -0.59 -16.07
CA THR A 149 5.34 -1.64 -15.42
C THR A 149 5.98 -2.51 -16.50
N CYS A 150 7.22 -2.93 -16.29
CA CYS A 150 7.97 -3.70 -17.26
C CYS A 150 9.06 -4.47 -16.54
N GLU A 151 8.80 -5.73 -16.23
CA GLU A 151 9.80 -6.70 -15.82
C GLU A 151 10.04 -7.65 -17.00
N PRO A 152 11.15 -7.50 -17.76
CA PRO A 152 11.30 -8.06 -19.11
C PRO A 152 11.05 -9.57 -19.27
N PHE A 153 11.21 -10.33 -18.19
CA PHE A 153 11.05 -11.79 -18.18
C PHE A 153 9.77 -12.27 -17.49
N GLU A 154 9.05 -11.40 -16.79
CA GLU A 154 7.92 -11.79 -15.96
C GLU A 154 6.61 -11.16 -16.47
N PHE A 155 6.56 -9.84 -16.57
CA PHE A 155 5.34 -9.14 -16.97
C PHE A 155 5.57 -7.74 -17.53
N ASN A 156 4.57 -7.23 -18.23
CA ASN A 156 4.52 -5.83 -18.65
C ASN A 156 3.10 -5.28 -18.57
N GLY A 157 2.98 -4.02 -18.19
CA GLY A 157 1.69 -3.44 -17.85
C GLY A 157 1.68 -1.91 -17.84
N THR A 158 0.53 -1.40 -17.42
CA THR A 158 0.28 0.02 -17.18
C THR A 158 -0.29 0.17 -15.79
N PHE A 159 0.09 1.23 -15.10
CA PHE A 159 -0.44 1.54 -13.79
C PHE A 159 -0.97 2.96 -13.70
N ARG A 160 -1.79 3.18 -12.68
CA ARG A 160 -2.21 4.49 -12.19
C ARG A 160 -2.06 4.55 -10.68
N LEU A 161 -1.52 5.66 -10.21
CA LEU A 161 -1.47 6.01 -8.79
C LEU A 161 -2.23 7.31 -8.59
N LYS A 162 -3.19 7.33 -7.66
CA LYS A 162 -4.04 8.49 -7.42
C LYS A 162 -4.20 8.77 -5.93
N PHE A 163 -4.01 10.01 -5.52
CA PHE A 163 -4.26 10.42 -4.14
C PHE A 163 -5.73 10.18 -3.76
N ASN A 164 -5.93 9.37 -2.72
CA ASN A 164 -7.22 9.09 -2.14
C ASN A 164 -7.51 10.09 -1.02
N LYS A 165 -7.93 11.30 -1.44
CA LYS A 165 -8.31 12.38 -0.53
C LYS A 165 -9.38 11.96 0.48
N SER A 166 -10.31 11.08 0.09
CA SER A 166 -11.42 10.70 0.97
C SER A 166 -10.96 9.81 2.12
N VAL A 167 -10.11 8.82 1.84
CA VAL A 167 -9.58 7.91 2.89
C VAL A 167 -8.59 8.67 3.76
N THR A 168 -7.69 9.44 3.15
CA THR A 168 -6.73 10.30 3.87
C THR A 168 -7.45 11.26 4.83
N ARG A 169 -8.49 11.97 4.35
CA ARG A 169 -9.24 12.90 5.22
C ARG A 169 -9.94 12.16 6.36
N LYS A 170 -10.52 10.98 6.12
CA LYS A 170 -11.11 10.17 7.19
C LYS A 170 -10.06 9.73 8.21
N ALA A 171 -8.83 9.42 7.78
CA ALA A 171 -7.75 9.03 8.69
C ALA A 171 -7.42 10.20 9.62
N VAL A 172 -7.24 11.40 9.07
CA VAL A 172 -7.04 12.65 9.84
C VAL A 172 -8.22 12.92 10.79
N GLU A 173 -9.46 12.92 10.28
CA GLU A 173 -10.67 13.22 11.06
C GLU A 173 -10.90 12.25 12.23
N ASN A 174 -10.38 11.01 12.14
CA ASN A 174 -10.52 9.99 13.17
C ASN A 174 -9.23 9.75 13.98
N GLU A 175 -8.19 10.56 13.78
CA GLU A 175 -6.88 10.42 14.45
C GLU A 175 -6.30 8.99 14.30
N ARG A 176 -6.30 8.47 13.06
CA ARG A 176 -5.79 7.13 12.72
C ARG A 176 -4.69 7.20 11.67
N SER A 177 -3.84 6.18 11.62
CA SER A 177 -2.94 5.97 10.49
C SER A 177 -3.72 5.76 9.19
N GLY A 178 -3.08 6.04 8.06
CA GLY A 178 -3.67 5.79 6.74
C GLY A 178 -4.00 4.30 6.56
N LEU A 179 -3.14 3.43 7.07
CA LEU A 179 -3.31 1.98 7.05
C LEU A 179 -4.57 1.52 7.79
N GLU A 180 -4.73 1.91 9.05
CA GLU A 180 -5.90 1.54 9.86
C GLU A 180 -7.19 1.98 9.17
N GLN A 181 -7.18 3.20 8.61
CA GLN A 181 -8.34 3.73 7.91
C GLN A 181 -8.65 2.96 6.62
N VAL A 182 -7.64 2.50 5.87
CA VAL A 182 -7.81 1.64 4.70
C VAL A 182 -8.44 0.30 5.08
N ILE A 183 -7.92 -0.36 6.13
CA ILE A 183 -8.43 -1.65 6.60
C ILE A 183 -9.90 -1.53 6.98
N ILE A 184 -10.27 -0.53 7.78
CA ILE A 184 -11.67 -0.28 8.16
C ILE A 184 -12.58 -0.10 6.95
N GLU A 185 -12.12 0.62 5.92
CA GLU A 185 -12.91 0.85 4.70
C GLU A 185 -13.04 -0.41 3.83
N LEU A 186 -12.03 -1.28 3.83
CA LEU A 186 -12.07 -2.59 3.16
C LEU A 186 -13.02 -3.56 3.87
N GLU A 187 -12.95 -3.65 5.19
CA GLU A 187 -13.83 -4.50 6.00
C GLU A 187 -15.29 -4.07 5.88
N LYS A 188 -15.57 -2.76 5.88
CA LYS A 188 -16.92 -2.22 5.60
C LYS A 188 -17.44 -2.62 4.21
N LYS A 189 -16.55 -2.88 3.25
CA LYS A 189 -16.90 -3.34 1.88
C LYS A 189 -16.99 -4.87 1.78
N GLY A 190 -16.86 -5.58 2.90
CA GLY A 190 -16.92 -7.03 3.01
C GLY A 190 -15.66 -7.74 2.53
N TYR A 191 -14.50 -7.09 2.58
CA TYR A 191 -13.22 -7.75 2.40
C TYR A 191 -12.77 -8.40 3.71
N GLU A 192 -12.21 -9.59 3.63
CA GLU A 192 -11.66 -10.34 4.75
C GLU A 192 -10.13 -10.36 4.69
N PRO A 193 -9.42 -10.33 5.82
CA PRO A 193 -7.97 -10.44 5.82
C PRO A 193 -7.56 -11.83 5.33
N GLN A 194 -6.61 -11.89 4.39
CA GLN A 194 -5.89 -13.11 4.09
C GLN A 194 -4.52 -13.05 4.75
N PHE A 195 -4.39 -13.79 5.84
CA PHE A 195 -3.08 -14.12 6.39
C PHE A 195 -2.56 -15.31 5.61
N ALA A 196 -1.30 -15.26 5.16
CA ALA A 196 -0.69 -16.43 4.53
C ALA A 196 -0.85 -17.62 5.50
N GLU A 197 -1.60 -18.65 5.10
CA GLU A 197 -1.34 -19.97 5.66
C GLU A 197 0.11 -20.27 5.26
N LEU A 198 0.97 -20.46 6.26
CA LEU A 198 2.34 -20.90 6.08
C LEU A 198 2.26 -22.25 5.33
N PHE A 199 2.40 -22.22 4.01
CA PHE A 199 2.57 -23.41 3.18
C PHE A 199 4.01 -23.91 3.26
#